data_AF-W2SL42-F1
#
_entry.id   AF-W2SL42-F1
#
_cell.length_a   1.000
_cell.length_b   1.000
_cell.length_c   1.000
_cell.angle_alpha   90.00
_cell.angle_beta   90.00
_cell.angle_gamma   90.00
#
_symmetry.space_group_name_H-M   'P 1'
#
loop_
_entity.id
_entity.type
_entity.pdbx_description
1 polymer ?
#
loop_
_entity_poly.entity_id
_entity_poly.type
_entity_poly.pdbx_seq_one_letter_code
_entity_poly.pdbx_strand_id
1 'polypeptide(L)'
;MRTIFVFLLLCVLFCYCEVNNSKKRHPWERCLAPTHKDGPQCLAYIIRYTYKKHTRKCVPFVYGGCNPSRNNFKTLERCQEICEGIKHPKA
;
A
#
# COMPACT_ATOMS: atom_id res chain seq x y z
N MET A 1 -24.45 35.57 -9.85
CA MET A 1 -25.10 34.64 -8.89
C MET A 1 -25.14 33.21 -9.40
N ARG A 2 -25.73 32.90 -10.56
CA ARG A 2 -25.75 31.54 -11.14
C ARG A 2 -24.36 30.93 -11.40
N THR A 3 -23.39 31.74 -11.84
CA THR A 3 -22.01 31.29 -12.08
C THR A 3 -21.31 30.80 -10.81
N ILE A 4 -21.51 31.48 -9.67
CA ILE A 4 -20.91 31.12 -8.37
C ILE A 4 -21.40 29.73 -7.90
N PHE A 5 -22.70 29.44 -8.03
CA PHE A 5 -23.26 28.13 -7.65
C PHE A 5 -22.71 26.99 -8.51
N VAL A 6 -22.47 27.21 -9.81
CA VAL A 6 -21.86 26.22 -10.70
C VAL A 6 -20.42 25.90 -10.29
N PHE A 7 -19.63 26.93 -9.95
CA PHE A 7 -18.26 26.71 -9.44
C PHE A 7 -18.24 25.95 -8.11
N LEU A 8 -19.15 26.26 -7.18
CA LEU A 8 -19.25 25.53 -5.91
C LEU A 8 -19.63 24.05 -6.11
N LEU A 9 -20.58 23.75 -7.01
CA LEU A 9 -20.95 22.37 -7.32
C LEU A 9 -19.81 21.60 -8.00
N LEU A 10 -19.07 22.21 -8.92
CA LEU A 10 -17.90 21.60 -9.54
C LEU A 10 -16.79 21.34 -8.51
N CYS A 11 -16.51 22.29 -7.62
CA CYS A 11 -15.56 22.11 -6.52
C CYS A 11 -15.97 20.96 -5.58
N VAL A 12 -17.25 20.84 -5.24
CA VAL A 12 -17.79 19.75 -4.40
C VAL A 12 -17.68 18.41 -5.12
N LEU A 13 -18.01 18.33 -6.42
CA LEU A 13 -17.90 17.10 -7.20
C LEU A 13 -16.44 16.66 -7.39
N PHE A 14 -15.52 17.61 -7.61
CA PHE A 14 -14.09 17.32 -7.71
C PHE A 14 -13.55 16.77 -6.39
N CYS A 15 -13.87 17.43 -5.27
CA CYS A 15 -13.49 16.97 -3.94
C CYS A 15 -14.11 15.59 -3.61
N TYR A 16 -15.37 15.36 -3.99
CA TYR A 16 -16.03 14.07 -3.80
C TYR A 16 -15.38 12.94 -4.62
N CYS A 17 -14.98 13.19 -5.87
CA CYS A 17 -14.23 12.22 -6.68
C CYS A 17 -12.87 11.87 -6.07
N GLU A 18 -12.14 12.86 -5.53
CA GLU A 18 -10.84 12.64 -4.88
C GLU A 18 -10.97 11.81 -3.59
N VAL A 19 -11.99 12.08 -2.76
CA VAL A 19 -12.26 11.31 -1.53
C VAL A 19 -12.60 9.85 -1.85
N ASN A 20 -13.37 9.59 -2.91
CA ASN A 20 -13.74 8.23 -3.30
C ASN A 20 -12.58 7.44 -3.92
N ASN A 21 -11.62 8.11 -4.55
CA ASN A 21 -10.44 7.47 -5.12
C ASN A 21 -9.50 6.93 -4.02
N SER A 22 -9.36 7.68 -2.92
CA SER A 22 -8.54 7.30 -1.76
C SER A 22 -8.98 5.96 -1.11
N LYS A 23 -10.29 5.64 -1.14
CA LYS A 23 -10.87 4.43 -0.54
C LYS A 23 -10.74 3.16 -1.40
N LYS A 24 -10.26 3.25 -2.64
CA LYS A 24 -10.14 2.09 -3.56
C LYS A 24 -8.84 1.30 -3.45
N ARG A 25 -7.91 1.68 -2.57
CA ARG A 25 -6.65 0.93 -2.42
C ARG A 25 -6.90 -0.40 -1.74
N HIS A 26 -6.76 -1.46 -2.53
CA HIS A 26 -6.96 -2.79 -2.02
C HIS A 26 -5.73 -3.34 -1.30
N PRO A 27 -5.90 -4.07 -0.18
CA PRO A 27 -4.78 -4.57 0.62
C PRO A 27 -3.77 -5.43 -0.17
N TRP A 28 -4.23 -6.19 -1.16
CA TRP A 28 -3.38 -7.08 -1.97
C TRP A 28 -2.28 -6.37 -2.76
N GLU A 29 -2.46 -5.11 -3.15
CA GLU A 29 -1.43 -4.36 -3.86
C GLU A 29 -0.15 -4.17 -3.02
N ARG A 30 -0.29 -4.19 -1.70
CA ARG A 30 0.85 -4.09 -0.78
C ARG A 30 1.38 -5.46 -0.41
N CYS A 31 0.49 -6.41 -0.14
CA CYS A 31 0.88 -7.72 0.38
C CYS A 31 1.41 -8.68 -0.70
N LEU A 32 0.98 -8.53 -1.95
CA LEU A 32 1.41 -9.39 -3.06
C LEU A 32 2.50 -8.76 -3.94
N ALA A 33 2.94 -7.55 -3.62
CA ALA A 33 4.08 -6.95 -4.30
C ALA A 33 5.38 -7.72 -3.99
N PRO A 34 6.38 -7.65 -4.89
CA PRO A 34 7.72 -8.16 -4.61
C PRO A 34 8.31 -7.57 -3.32
N THR A 35 9.28 -8.25 -2.71
CA THR A 35 10.00 -7.77 -1.50
C THR A 35 10.90 -6.55 -1.78
N HIS A 36 11.35 -6.40 -3.02
CA HIS A 36 12.21 -5.31 -3.48
C HIS A 36 11.73 -4.83 -4.87
N LYS A 37 12.04 -3.58 -5.22
CA LYS A 37 11.85 -3.10 -6.59
C LYS A 37 13.03 -3.50 -7.47
N ASP A 38 12.82 -3.50 -8.79
CA ASP A 38 13.91 -3.70 -9.74
C ASP A 38 14.95 -2.57 -9.65
N GLY A 39 16.19 -2.88 -10.01
CA GLY A 39 17.30 -1.94 -10.01
C GLY A 39 18.20 -2.01 -8.76
N PRO A 40 19.19 -1.10 -8.66
CA PRO A 40 20.18 -1.12 -7.61
C PRO A 40 19.54 -0.92 -6.23
N GLN A 41 19.95 -1.77 -5.29
CA GLN A 41 19.56 -1.69 -3.89
C GLN A 41 20.64 -0.96 -3.10
N CYS A 42 20.23 -0.15 -2.14
CA CYS A 42 21.14 0.36 -1.12
C CYS A 42 21.61 -0.79 -0.23
N LEU A 43 22.74 -0.60 0.47
CA LEU A 43 23.44 -1.66 1.22
C LEU A 43 23.28 -1.56 2.74
N ALA A 44 22.31 -0.80 3.23
CA ALA A 44 22.05 -0.74 4.67
C ALA A 44 21.44 -2.07 5.15
N TYR A 45 21.72 -2.42 6.41
CA TYR A 45 21.12 -3.57 7.07
C TYR A 45 19.96 -3.11 7.96
N ILE A 46 18.75 -3.03 7.39
CA ILE A 46 17.55 -2.57 8.11
C ILE A 46 16.53 -3.70 8.14
N ILE A 47 16.17 -4.16 9.34
CA ILE A 47 15.11 -5.18 9.48
C ILE A 47 13.75 -4.54 9.22
N ARG A 48 13.00 -5.15 8.29
CA ARG A 48 11.61 -4.83 7.94
C ARG A 48 10.80 -6.11 7.88
N TYR A 49 9.50 -6.00 7.69
CA TYR A 49 8.59 -7.13 7.59
C TYR A 49 7.95 -7.19 6.21
N THR A 50 7.77 -8.40 5.67
CA THR A 50 7.16 -8.65 4.36
C THR A 50 6.17 -9.80 4.46
N TYR A 51 5.11 -9.77 3.68
CA TYR A 51 4.12 -10.84 3.61
C TYR A 51 4.51 -11.90 2.60
N LYS A 52 4.63 -13.16 3.05
CA LYS A 52 4.87 -14.32 2.18
C LYS A 52 3.54 -15.00 1.84
N LYS A 53 3.10 -14.85 0.58
CA LYS A 53 1.82 -15.43 0.09
C LYS A 53 1.70 -16.95 0.26
N HIS A 54 2.82 -17.68 0.14
CA HIS A 54 2.84 -19.14 0.21
C HIS A 54 2.58 -19.67 1.62
N THR A 55 3.15 -19.01 2.63
CA THR A 55 2.96 -19.36 4.04
C THR A 55 1.83 -18.60 4.69
N ARG A 56 1.30 -17.57 4.01
CA ARG A 56 0.31 -16.61 4.52
C ARG A 56 0.72 -15.96 5.84
N LYS A 57 2.02 -15.64 5.96
CA LYS A 57 2.60 -15.04 7.17
C LYS A 57 3.46 -13.83 6.85
N CYS A 58 3.45 -12.87 7.76
CA CYS A 58 4.43 -11.81 7.82
C CYS A 58 5.75 -12.33 8.42
N VAL A 59 6.86 -12.04 7.76
CA VAL A 59 8.20 -12.48 8.16
C VAL A 59 9.20 -11.33 8.09
N PRO A 60 10.26 -11.32 8.92
CA PRO A 60 11.33 -10.34 8.80
C PRO A 60 12.14 -10.54 7.52
N PHE A 61 12.67 -9.45 6.97
CA PHE A 61 13.63 -9.45 5.87
C PHE A 61 14.58 -8.25 5.97
N VAL A 62 15.72 -8.33 5.29
CA VAL A 62 16.71 -7.24 5.21
C VAL A 62 16.30 -6.27 4.09
N TYR A 63 16.11 -5.01 4.46
CA TYR A 63 15.83 -3.91 3.54
C TYR A 63 17.06 -3.01 3.40
N GLY A 64 17.48 -2.80 2.16
CA GLY A 64 18.69 -2.06 1.81
C GLY A 64 18.71 -0.58 2.16
N GLY A 65 17.56 0.02 2.53
CA GLY A 65 17.46 1.42 2.96
C GLY A 65 16.87 2.38 1.93
N CYS A 66 16.76 2.00 0.66
CA CYS A 66 16.13 2.82 -0.38
C CYS A 66 15.17 2.02 -1.27
N ASN A 67 14.33 2.75 -2.02
CA ASN A 67 13.40 2.21 -3.02
C ASN A 67 12.53 1.06 -2.50
N PRO A 68 11.83 1.22 -1.36
CA PRO A 68 11.05 0.13 -0.79
C PRO A 68 9.93 -0.26 -1.75
N SER A 69 9.70 -1.57 -1.88
CA SER A 69 8.47 -2.06 -2.47
C SER A 69 7.29 -1.77 -1.53
N ARG A 70 6.07 -2.02 -2.01
CA ARG A 70 4.88 -1.91 -1.17
C ARG A 70 4.77 -3.03 -0.13
N ASN A 71 5.49 -4.13 -0.30
CA ASN A 71 5.54 -5.27 0.62
C ASN A 71 6.70 -5.14 1.61
N ASN A 72 6.76 -3.98 2.28
CA ASN A 72 7.80 -3.58 3.23
C ASN A 72 7.17 -2.79 4.38
N PHE A 73 7.09 -3.41 5.55
CA PHE A 73 6.45 -2.87 6.75
C PHE A 73 7.50 -2.61 7.84
N LYS A 74 7.31 -1.55 8.63
CA LYS A 74 8.23 -1.20 9.72
C LYS A 74 8.10 -2.12 10.92
N THR A 75 6.91 -2.63 11.19
CA THR A 75 6.62 -3.51 12.33
C THR A 75 5.88 -4.76 11.87
N LEU A 76 5.97 -5.81 12.68
CA LEU A 76 5.27 -7.07 12.41
C LEU A 76 3.76 -6.84 12.43
N GLU A 77 3.27 -6.17 13.47
CA GLU A 77 1.85 -5.92 13.73
C GLU A 77 1.20 -5.20 12.55
N ARG A 78 1.90 -4.21 11.97
CA ARG A 78 1.38 -3.47 10.81
C ARG A 78 1.30 -4.35 9.56
N CYS A 79 2.26 -5.27 9.38
CA CYS A 79 2.18 -6.24 8.30
C CYS A 79 0.98 -7.16 8.50
N GLN A 80 0.80 -7.70 9.72
CA GLN A 80 -0.27 -8.64 10.03
C GLN A 80 -1.65 -8.00 9.88
N GLU A 81 -1.85 -6.80 10.45
CA GLU A 81 -3.10 -6.03 10.37
C GLU A 81 -3.53 -5.80 8.91
N ILE A 82 -2.56 -5.57 8.02
CA ILE A 82 -2.85 -5.30 6.60
C ILE A 82 -3.04 -6.60 5.82
N CYS A 83 -2.20 -7.61 6.06
CA CYS A 83 -2.00 -8.73 5.13
C CYS A 83 -2.53 -10.08 5.63
N GLU A 84 -2.50 -10.34 6.93
CA GLU A 84 -2.99 -11.58 7.50
C GLU A 84 -4.52 -11.51 7.60
N GLY A 85 -5.22 -12.40 6.89
CA GLY A 85 -6.69 -12.37 6.78
C GLY A 85 -7.21 -11.82 5.45
N ILE A 86 -6.36 -11.33 4.55
CA ILE A 86 -6.79 -11.01 3.18
C ILE A 86 -7.23 -12.30 2.47
N LYS A 87 -8.51 -12.37 2.09
CA LYS A 87 -8.98 -13.29 1.05
C LYS A 87 -8.76 -12.62 -0.30
N HIS A 88 -7.78 -13.09 -1.07
CA HIS A 88 -7.61 -12.62 -2.44
C HIS A 88 -8.79 -13.14 -3.28
N PRO A 89 -9.53 -12.28 -4.01
CA PRO A 89 -10.74 -12.71 -4.73
C PRO A 89 -10.51 -13.68 -5.91
N LYS A 90 -9.25 -14.01 -6.20
CA LYS A 90 -8.86 -14.98 -7.25
C LYS A 90 -8.04 -16.16 -6.71
N ALA A 91 -8.13 -16.45 -5.41
CA ALA A 91 -7.50 -17.61 -4.78
C ALA A 91 -8.49 -18.77 -4.65
#